data_AF-A0A2K4HLX9-F1
#
_entry.id   AF-A0A2K4HLX9-F1
#
_cell.length_a   1.000
_cell.length_b   1.000
_cell.length_c   1.000
_cell.angle_alpha   90.00
_cell.angle_beta   90.00
_cell.angle_gamma   90.00
#
_symmetry.space_group_name_H-M   'P 1'
#
loop_
_entity.id
_entity.type
_entity.pdbx_description
1 polymer ?
#
loop_
_entity_poly.entity_id
_entity_poly.type
_entity_poly.pdbx_seq_one_letter_code
_entity_poly.pdbx_strand_id
1 'polypeptide(L)' 'ATTVAMTGLPDSPVGRLADHVLVTSARETQVRAGAMSSRMAQLAVVDFLFARVAQLCMDDLETLLSSTRTAVSTHRKSLT' A
#
# COMPACT_ATOMS: atom_id res chain seq x y z
N ALA A 1 -6.95 6.24 -18.09
CA ALA A 1 -6.69 5.27 -17.00
C ALA A 1 -7.05 5.95 -15.69
N THR A 2 -7.61 5.24 -14.72
CA THR A 2 -7.89 5.81 -13.39
C THR A 2 -6.60 5.93 -12.59
N THR A 3 -6.41 7.06 -11.92
CA THR A 3 -5.19 7.44 -11.19
C THR A 3 -5.51 7.71 -9.73
N VAL A 4 -4.63 7.24 -8.84
CA VAL A 4 -4.76 7.44 -7.39
C VAL A 4 -3.46 8.01 -6.85
N ALA A 5 -3.52 9.16 -6.19
CA ALA A 5 -2.39 9.78 -5.49
C ALA A 5 -2.46 9.47 -3.99
N MET A 6 -1.34 9.03 -3.40
CA MET A 6 -1.18 8.89 -1.95
C MET A 6 -0.21 9.96 -1.46
N THR A 7 -0.69 10.93 -0.67
CA THR A 7 0.13 12.10 -0.31
C THR A 7 -0.31 12.71 1.01
N GLY A 8 0.63 13.32 1.74
CA GLY A 8 0.30 14.19 2.88
C GLY A 8 -0.09 15.61 2.48
N LEU A 9 0.10 15.97 1.20
CA LEU A 9 -0.21 17.30 0.65
C LEU A 9 -1.23 17.16 -0.49
N PRO A 10 -2.55 17.25 -0.21
CA PRO A 10 -3.59 17.05 -1.21
C PRO A 10 -3.52 18.06 -2.36
N ASP A 11 -3.13 19.30 -2.08
CA ASP A 11 -3.01 20.36 -3.09
C ASP A 11 -1.70 20.32 -3.88
N SER A 12 -0.88 19.28 -3.73
CA SER A 12 0.35 19.10 -4.51
C SER A 12 0.04 18.88 -6.01
N PRO A 13 1.02 19.08 -6.91
CA PRO A 13 0.81 18.82 -8.34
C PRO A 13 0.28 17.41 -8.65
N VAL A 14 0.75 16.39 -7.90
CA VAL A 14 0.26 15.01 -8.06
C VAL A 14 -1.17 14.83 -7.55
N GLY A 15 -1.56 15.51 -6.46
CA GLY A 15 -2.92 15.44 -5.93
C GLY A 15 -3.93 16.11 -6.86
N ARG A 16 -3.57 17.24 -7.48
CA ARG A 16 -4.43 17.93 -8.45
C ARG A 16 -4.64 17.19 -9.77
N LEU A 17 -3.72 16.29 -10.15
CA LEU A 17 -3.77 15.54 -11.40
C LEU A 17 -4.43 14.17 -11.26
N ALA A 18 -4.65 13.67 -10.03
CA ALA A 18 -5.19 12.34 -9.80
C ALA A 18 -6.73 12.33 -9.70
N ASP A 19 -7.36 11.26 -10.17
CA ASP A 19 -8.81 11.06 -10.05
C ASP A 19 -9.26 10.87 -8.59
N HIS A 20 -8.39 10.24 -7.78
CA HIS A 20 -8.60 10.04 -6.35
C HIS A 20 -7.35 10.41 -5.55
N VAL A 21 -7.54 11.02 -4.38
CA VAL A 21 -6.45 11.41 -3.48
C VAL A 21 -6.66 10.76 -2.11
N LEU A 22 -5.73 9.90 -1.71
CA LEU A 22 -5.65 9.31 -0.38
C LEU A 22 -4.69 10.14 0.48
N VAL A 23 -5.27 10.91 1.40
CA VAL A 23 -4.50 11.82 2.25
C VAL A 23 -3.96 11.07 3.47
N THR A 24 -2.64 11.12 3.68
CA THR A 24 -1.98 10.50 4.83
C THR A 24 -1.40 11.56 5.77
N SER A 25 -1.75 11.51 7.05
CA SER A 25 -1.12 12.34 8.06
C SER A 25 -0.05 11.54 8.81
N ALA A 26 1.17 12.05 8.85
CA ALA A 26 2.23 11.55 9.72
C ALA A 26 2.69 12.67 10.64
N ARG A 27 2.71 12.43 11.95
CA ARG A 27 3.32 13.35 12.92
C ARG A 27 4.79 12.97 13.08
N GLU A 28 5.68 13.96 13.03
CA GLU A 28 7.13 13.73 12.98
C GLU A 28 7.89 14.55 14.03
N THR A 29 8.97 13.98 14.56
CA THR A 29 10.04 14.67 15.29
C THR A 29 11.28 14.80 14.39
N GLN A 30 11.93 15.98 14.43
CA GLN A 30 12.27 16.73 13.22
C GLN A 30 13.40 16.27 12.27
N VAL A 31 14.26 15.28 12.53
CA VAL A 31 15.52 15.20 11.70
C VAL A 31 15.86 13.85 11.07
N ARG A 32 15.05 12.80 11.26
CA ARG A 32 15.27 11.50 10.58
C ARG A 32 14.05 10.58 10.49
N ALA A 33 13.06 10.80 11.36
CA ALA A 33 11.86 9.97 11.44
C ALA A 33 10.82 10.29 10.36
N GLY A 34 11.02 11.33 9.57
CA GLY A 34 9.95 11.85 8.74
C GLY A 34 9.59 10.99 7.54
N ALA A 35 10.59 10.65 6.74
CA ALA A 35 10.42 9.70 5.65
C ALA A 35 9.86 8.34 6.13
N MET A 36 10.24 7.90 7.34
CA MET A 36 9.75 6.64 7.90
C MET A 36 8.32 6.73 8.39
N SER A 37 7.94 7.76 9.15
CA SER A 37 6.58 7.97 9.66
C SER A 37 5.58 8.17 8.50
N SER A 38 5.95 8.98 7.51
CA SER A 38 5.17 9.16 6.29
C SER A 38 5.00 7.84 5.53
N ARG A 39 6.09 7.07 5.36
CA ARG A 39 6.02 5.76 4.70
C ARG A 39 5.20 4.74 5.47
N MET A 40 5.26 4.73 6.81
CA MET A 40 4.42 3.84 7.61
C MET A 40 2.94 4.18 7.48
N ALA A 41 2.58 5.46 7.50
CA ALA A 41 1.20 5.89 7.27
C ALA A 41 0.71 5.46 5.87
N GLN A 42 1.56 5.59 4.85
CA GLN A 42 1.25 5.14 3.50
C GLN A 42 1.11 3.61 3.40
N LEU A 43 2.01 2.84 4.03
CA LEU A 43 1.93 1.38 4.06
C LEU A 43 0.65 0.89 4.75
N ALA A 44 0.26 1.52 5.86
CA ALA A 44 -1.00 1.19 6.53
C ALA A 44 -2.22 1.39 5.61
N VAL A 45 -2.22 2.45 4.79
CA VAL A 45 -3.27 2.66 3.78
C VAL A 45 -3.26 1.54 2.73
N VAL A 46 -2.09 1.11 2.27
CA VAL A 46 -1.98 -0.04 1.34
C VAL A 46 -2.53 -1.31 2.00
N ASP A 47 -2.23 -1.56 3.26
CA ASP A 47 -2.72 -2.74 3.99
C ASP A 47 -4.25 -2.73 4.10
N PHE A 48 -4.86 -1.58 4.35
CA PHE A 48 -6.33 -1.45 4.38
C PHE A 48 -6.96 -1.70 3.01
N LEU A 49 -6.36 -1.17 1.94
CA LEU A 49 -6.83 -1.44 0.58
C LEU A 49 -6.70 -2.92 0.23
N PHE A 50 -5.56 -3.54 0.56
CA PHE A 50 -5.33 -4.95 0.34
C PHE A 50 -6.36 -5.81 1.07
N ALA A 51 -6.58 -5.55 2.36
CA ALA A 51 -7.56 -6.28 3.17
C ALA A 51 -8.97 -6.15 2.58
N ARG A 52 -9.35 -4.95 2.11
CA ARG A 52 -10.65 -4.74 1.48
C ARG A 52 -10.78 -5.47 0.14
N VAL A 53 -9.75 -5.45 -0.69
CA VAL A 53 -9.73 -6.20 -1.95
C VAL A 53 -9.83 -7.71 -1.68
N ALA A 54 -9.08 -8.23 -0.71
CA ALA A 54 -9.16 -9.63 -0.31
C ALA A 54 -10.58 -10.02 0.15
N GLN A 55 -11.25 -9.16 0.93
CA GLN A 55 -12.65 -9.37 1.34
C GLN A 55 -13.64 -9.35 0.15
N LEU A 56 -13.36 -8.57 -0.89
CA LEU A 56 -14.19 -8.52 -2.09
C LEU A 56 -13.95 -9.72 -3.02
N CYS A 57 -12.76 -10.32 -2.95
CA CYS A 57 -12.35 -11.47 -3.77
C CYS A 57 -12.40 -12.80 -3.01
N MET A 58 -13.19 -12.91 -1.93
CA MET A 58 -13.17 -14.08 -1.03
C MET A 58 -13.32 -15.42 -1.76
N ASP A 59 -14.15 -15.47 -2.80
CA ASP A 59 -14.40 -16.69 -3.58
C ASP A 59 -13.14 -17.17 -4.34
N ASP A 60 -12.26 -16.25 -4.75
CA ASP A 60 -11.04 -16.54 -5.52
C ASP A 60 -9.75 -16.33 -4.71
N LEU A 61 -9.87 -15.99 -3.43
CA LEU A 61 -8.75 -15.50 -2.62
C LEU A 61 -7.61 -16.53 -2.53
N GLU A 62 -7.93 -17.81 -2.36
CA GLU A 62 -6.90 -18.84 -2.24
C GLU A 62 -6.12 -19.04 -3.54
N THR A 63 -6.78 -18.93 -4.70
CA THR A 63 -6.12 -18.98 -6.00
C THR A 63 -5.17 -17.79 -6.17
N LEU A 64 -5.63 -16.58 -5.86
CA LEU A 64 -4.83 -15.36 -5.95
C LEU A 64 -3.60 -15.43 -5.02
N LEU A 65 -3.79 -15.86 -3.77
CA LEU A 65 -2.69 -16.03 -2.81
C LEU A 65 -1.74 -17.15 -3.23
N SER A 66 -2.24 -18.27 -3.74
CA SER A 66 -1.41 -19.37 -4.23
C SER A 66 -0.56 -18.96 -5.43
N SER A 67 -1.10 -18.16 -6.34
CA SER A 67 -0.35 -17.60 -7.47
C SER A 67 0.83 -16.75 -7.00
N THR A 68 0.61 -15.83 -6.06
CA THR A 68 1.70 -14.99 -5.52
C THR A 68 2.75 -15.80 -4.76
N ARG A 69 2.34 -16.79 -3.96
CA ARG A 69 3.25 -17.72 -3.28
C ARG A 69 4.09 -18.53 -4.28
N THR A 70 3.46 -19.04 -5.34
CA THR A 70 4.14 -19.84 -6.37
C THR A 70 5.19 -19.01 -7.09
N ALA A 71 4.87 -17.76 -7.43
CA ALA A 71 5.79 -16.86 -8.14
C ALA A 71 7.12 -16.61 -7.39
N VAL A 72 7.10 -16.63 -6.05
CA VAL A 72 8.30 -16.43 -5.23
C VAL A 72 8.89 -17.72 -4.66
N SER A 73 8.31 -18.88 -4.98
CA SER A 73 8.64 -20.17 -4.35
C SER A 73 10.12 -20.56 -4.48
N THR A 74 10.77 -20.25 -5.61
CA THR A 74 12.19 -20.57 -5.87
C THR A 74 13.17 -19.82 -4.96
N HIS A 75 12.77 -18.69 -4.40
CA HIS A 75 13.63 -17.86 -3.53
C HIS A 75 13.39 -18.12 -2.04
N ARG A 76 12.45 -19.01 -1.71
CA ARG A 76 12.09 -19.31 -0.32
C ARG A 76 13.05 -20.35 0.25
N LYS A 77 13.94 -19.92 1.15
CA LYS A 77 14.73 -20.87 1.94
C LYS A 77 13.79 -21.75 2.75
N SER A 78 13.98 -23.06 2.67
CA SER A 78 13.30 -24.00 3.56
C SER A 78 13.69 -23.65 4.99
N LEU A 79 12.70 -23.40 5.85
CA LEU A 79 12.92 -23.33 7.29
C LEU A 79 13.13 -24.77 7.76
N THR A 80 14.36 -25.26 7.62
CA THR A 80 14.91 -26.40 8.37
C THR A 80 15.36 -25.93 9.74
#